data_AF-A0A954SAL8-F1
#
_entry.id   AF-A0A954SAL8-F1
#
_cell.length_a   1.000
_cell.length_b   1.000
_cell.length_c   1.000
_cell.angle_alpha   90.00
_cell.angle_beta   90.00
_cell.angle_gamma   90.00
#
_symmetry.space_group_name_H-M   'P 1'
#
loop_
_entity.id
_entity.type
_entity.pdbx_description
1 polymer ?
#
loop_
_entity_poly.entity_id
_entity_poly.type
_entity_poly.pdbx_seq_one_letter_code
_entity_poly.pdbx_strand_id
1 'polypeptide(L)'
;MRMDPRKLRYLVEYVFFSTVVFVLRALPTREAFRLADGLAWLLADILPSKLTRRHVAEQNLQTAFGDELTSEQRRDIVRRMWEHLFRMVCEIVQLPRRFRLYN
;
A
#
# COMPACT_ATOMS: atom_id res chain seq x y z
N MET A 1 27.00 2.69 26.80
CA MET A 1 27.07 2.72 25.32
C MET A 1 25.91 3.57 24.81
N ARG A 2 26.11 4.87 24.56
CA ARG A 2 25.04 5.74 24.03
C ARG A 2 24.89 5.44 22.54
N MET A 3 23.81 4.79 22.15
CA MET A 3 23.47 4.63 20.74
C MET A 3 23.22 6.01 20.14
N ASP A 4 23.88 6.30 19.02
CA ASP A 4 23.58 7.48 18.21
C ASP A 4 22.07 7.48 17.88
N PRO A 5 21.32 8.56 18.13
CA PRO A 5 19.88 8.62 17.85
C PRO A 5 19.54 8.26 16.40
N ARG A 6 20.46 8.47 15.44
CA ARG A 6 20.27 8.01 14.05
C ARG A 6 20.30 6.49 13.94
N LYS A 7 21.21 5.82 14.64
CA LYS A 7 21.30 4.34 14.66
C LYS A 7 20.07 3.73 15.31
N LEU A 8 19.56 4.34 16.39
CA LEU A 8 18.32 3.90 17.01
C LEU A 8 17.12 4.04 16.06
N ARG A 9 17.02 5.17 15.35
CA ARG A 9 15.98 5.36 14.32
C ARG A 9 16.04 4.28 13.23
N TYR A 10 17.22 4.01 12.68
CA TYR A 10 17.37 2.96 11.66
C TYR A 10 17.03 1.57 12.17
N LEU A 11 17.38 1.26 13.42
CA LEU A 11 17.02 -0.02 14.03
C LEU A 11 15.51 -0.14 14.18
N VAL A 12 14.84 0.91 14.65
CA VAL A 12 13.37 0.93 14.77
C VAL A 12 12.70 0.79 13.41
N GLU A 13 13.15 1.56 12.39
CA GLU A 13 12.64 1.45 11.02
C GLU A 13 12.83 0.04 10.45
N TYR A 14 14.00 -0.55 10.67
CA TYR A 14 14.32 -1.90 10.20
C TYR A 14 13.46 -2.97 10.89
N VAL A 15 13.35 -2.92 12.22
CA VAL A 15 12.53 -3.86 13.00
C VAL A 15 11.06 -3.72 12.62
N PHE A 16 10.57 -2.48 12.47
CA PHE A 16 9.21 -2.21 12.03
C PHE A 16 8.92 -2.82 10.65
N PHE A 17 9.76 -2.52 9.66
CA PHE A 17 9.58 -3.04 8.30
C PHE A 17 9.65 -4.58 8.26
N SER A 18 10.63 -5.16 8.95
CA SER A 18 10.79 -6.61 9.05
C SER A 18 9.58 -7.28 9.70
N THR A 19 9.02 -6.65 10.74
CA THR A 19 7.80 -7.13 11.41
C THR A 19 6.59 -7.09 10.47
N VAL A 20 6.39 -5.99 9.73
CA VAL A 20 5.31 -5.88 8.74
C VAL A 20 5.43 -6.97 7.68
N VAL A 21 6.61 -7.15 7.09
CA VAL A 21 6.85 -8.19 6.08
C VAL A 21 6.62 -9.58 6.65
N PHE A 22 7.09 -9.85 7.86
CA PHE A 22 6.88 -11.13 8.53
C PHE A 22 5.39 -11.44 8.74
N VAL A 23 4.62 -10.47 9.25
CA VAL A 23 3.17 -10.60 9.45
C VAL A 23 2.46 -10.87 8.12
N LEU A 24 2.75 -10.08 7.07
CA LEU A 24 2.16 -10.26 5.75
C LEU A 24 2.48 -11.64 5.13
N ARG A 25 3.68 -12.18 5.40
CA ARG A 25 4.11 -13.50 4.92
C ARG A 25 3.49 -14.66 5.72
N ALA A 26 3.13 -14.42 6.98
CA ALA A 26 2.50 -15.41 7.86
C ALA A 26 0.98 -15.49 7.64
N LEU A 27 0.33 -14.40 7.23
CA LEU A 27 -1.11 -14.35 6.98
C LEU A 27 -1.54 -15.26 5.81
N PRO A 28 -2.71 -15.92 5.91
CA PRO A 28 -3.36 -16.53 4.75
C PRO A 28 -3.64 -15.48 3.66
N THR A 29 -3.51 -15.84 2.39
CA THR A 29 -3.70 -14.92 1.25
C THR A 29 -5.03 -14.17 1.29
N ARG A 30 -6.11 -14.84 1.72
CA ARG A 30 -7.43 -14.21 1.88
C ARG A 30 -7.43 -13.08 2.91
N GLU A 31 -6.80 -13.29 4.07
CA GLU A 31 -6.74 -12.29 5.14
C GLU A 31 -5.79 -11.14 4.78
N ALA A 32 -4.70 -11.42 4.07
CA ALA A 32 -3.82 -10.37 3.54
C ALA A 32 -4.57 -9.46 2.56
N PHE A 33 -5.48 -10.01 1.73
CA PHE A 33 -6.30 -9.19 0.83
C PHE A 33 -7.34 -8.37 1.59
N ARG A 34 -7.96 -8.91 2.65
CA ARG A 34 -8.86 -8.13 3.50
C ARG A 34 -8.14 -6.99 4.21
N LEU A 35 -6.91 -7.22 4.67
CA LEU A 35 -6.05 -6.19 5.22
C LEU A 35 -5.71 -5.12 4.16
N ALA A 36 -5.37 -5.54 2.94
CA ALA A 36 -5.10 -4.63 1.83
C ALA A 36 -6.32 -3.74 1.50
N ASP A 37 -7.51 -4.32 1.46
CA ASP A 37 -8.76 -3.58 1.22
C ASP A 37 -9.04 -2.58 2.35
N GLY A 38 -8.81 -2.97 3.60
CA GLY A 38 -8.94 -2.09 4.76
C GLY A 38 -7.93 -0.92 4.73
N LEU A 39 -6.68 -1.19 4.35
CA LEU A 39 -5.65 -0.15 4.20
C LEU A 39 -5.96 0.78 3.02
N ALA A 40 -6.47 0.24 1.91
CA ALA A 40 -6.91 1.02 0.77
C ALA A 40 -8.03 1.98 1.14
N TRP A 41 -9.05 1.48 1.85
CA TRP A 41 -10.14 2.29 2.37
C TRP A 41 -9.64 3.37 3.34
N LEU A 42 -8.75 3.01 4.28
CA LEU A 42 -8.15 3.97 5.21
C LEU A 42 -7.39 5.09 4.46
N LEU A 43 -6.61 4.75 3.43
CA LEU A 43 -5.86 5.76 2.66
C LEU A 43 -6.75 6.60 1.74
N ALA A 44 -7.73 5.98 1.08
CA ALA A 44 -8.58 6.64 0.10
C ALA A 44 -9.66 7.53 0.76
N ASP A 45 -10.23 7.08 1.88
CA ASP A 45 -11.43 7.68 2.47
C ASP A 45 -11.19 8.36 3.83
N ILE A 46 -10.20 7.92 4.63
CA ILE A 46 -9.95 8.50 5.97
C ILE A 46 -8.78 9.48 5.99
N LEU A 47 -7.67 9.17 5.31
CA LEU A 47 -6.49 10.01 5.43
C LEU A 47 -6.69 11.39 4.77
N PRO A 48 -6.21 12.47 5.40
CA PRO A 48 -6.26 13.81 4.81
C PRO A 48 -5.60 13.83 3.43
N SER A 49 -6.22 14.55 2.50
CA SER A 49 -5.74 14.73 1.11
C SER A 49 -4.26 15.17 0.99
N LYS A 50 -3.72 15.81 2.03
CA LYS A 50 -2.31 16.19 2.15
C LYS A 50 -1.33 15.01 2.28
N LEU A 51 -1.75 13.92 2.93
CA LEU A 51 -0.91 12.72 3.13
C LEU A 51 -1.02 11.76 1.95
N THR A 52 -2.22 11.58 1.40
CA THR A 52 -2.45 10.66 0.27
C THR A 52 -2.12 11.25 -1.10
N ARG A 53 -1.74 12.55 -1.15
CA ARG A 53 -1.51 13.30 -2.40
C ARG A 53 -2.66 13.15 -3.41
N ARG A 54 -3.90 13.11 -2.90
CA ARG A 54 -5.12 12.89 -3.70
C ARG A 54 -5.23 13.85 -4.88
N HIS A 55 -4.83 15.11 -4.67
CA HIS A 55 -4.80 16.13 -5.70
C HIS A 55 -3.89 15.77 -6.89
N VAL A 56 -2.73 15.12 -6.64
CA VAL A 56 -1.82 14.70 -7.71
C VAL A 56 -2.46 13.59 -8.54
N ALA A 57 -3.09 12.61 -7.88
CA ALA A 57 -3.78 11.55 -8.60
C ALA A 57 -4.96 12.09 -9.45
N GLU A 58 -5.70 13.04 -8.91
CA GLU A 58 -6.80 13.70 -9.63
C GLU A 58 -6.31 14.57 -10.80
N GLN A 59 -5.20 15.30 -10.62
CA GLN A 59 -4.54 16.06 -11.69
C GLN A 59 -4.01 15.14 -12.79
N ASN A 60 -3.45 13.99 -12.42
CA ASN A 60 -3.00 12.99 -13.39
C ASN A 60 -4.17 12.44 -14.20
N LEU A 61 -5.31 12.16 -13.54
CA LEU A 61 -6.52 11.72 -14.23
C LEU A 61 -7.13 12.81 -15.11
N GLN A 62 -7.14 14.07 -14.69
CA GLN A 62 -7.56 15.20 -15.55
C GLN A 62 -6.66 15.32 -16.78
N THR A 63 -5.34 15.21 -16.59
CA THR A 63 -4.37 15.33 -17.68
C THR A 63 -4.53 14.18 -18.69
N ALA A 64 -4.78 12.96 -18.20
CA ALA A 64 -4.87 11.78 -19.05
C ALA A 64 -6.23 11.60 -19.74
N PHE A 65 -7.33 11.93 -19.06
CA PHE A 65 -8.70 11.64 -19.52
C PHE A 65 -9.54 12.90 -19.80
N GLY A 66 -9.01 14.10 -19.55
CA GLY A 66 -9.75 15.34 -19.75
C GLY A 66 -11.10 15.33 -19.04
N ASP A 67 -12.13 15.80 -19.75
CA ASP A 67 -13.49 15.91 -19.21
C ASP A 67 -14.36 14.67 -19.43
N GLU A 68 -13.76 13.56 -19.90
CA GLU A 68 -14.47 12.28 -20.09
C GLU A 68 -14.91 11.64 -18.77
N LEU A 69 -14.18 11.95 -17.69
CA LEU A 69 -14.44 11.41 -16.36
C LEU A 69 -15.00 12.47 -15.43
N THR A 70 -16.15 12.18 -14.86
CA THR A 70 -16.71 12.95 -13.73
C THR A 70 -15.81 12.85 -12.50
N SER A 71 -15.91 13.82 -11.59
CA SER A 71 -15.16 13.82 -10.33
C SER A 71 -15.42 12.57 -9.49
N GLU A 72 -16.61 11.98 -9.57
CA GLU A 72 -16.96 10.72 -8.89
C GLU A 72 -16.20 9.52 -9.47
N GLN A 73 -16.17 9.39 -10.79
CA GLN A 73 -15.44 8.31 -11.46
C GLN A 73 -13.94 8.40 -11.19
N ARG A 74 -13.38 9.60 -11.12
CA ARG A 74 -11.96 9.78 -10.75
C ARG A 74 -11.68 9.32 -9.33
N ARG A 75 -12.58 9.62 -8.37
CA ARG A 75 -12.44 9.14 -6.99
C ARG A 75 -12.50 7.61 -6.93
N ASP A 76 -13.42 6.99 -7.65
CA ASP A 76 -13.53 5.52 -7.72
C ASP A 76 -12.25 4.89 -8.31
N ILE A 77 -11.72 5.46 -9.40
CA ILE A 77 -10.46 5.01 -10.01
C ILE A 77 -9.30 5.10 -9.01
N VAL A 78 -9.17 6.22 -8.29
CA VAL A 78 -8.12 6.40 -7.28
C VAL A 78 -8.26 5.37 -6.16
N ARG A 79 -9.48 5.09 -5.70
CA ARG A 79 -9.73 4.07 -4.68
C ARG A 79 -9.33 2.68 -5.16
N ARG A 80 -9.78 2.26 -6.34
CA ARG A 80 -9.42 0.96 -6.93
C ARG A 80 -7.93 0.81 -7.17
N MET A 81 -7.25 1.90 -7.55
CA MET A 81 -5.79 1.93 -7.68
C MET A 81 -5.12 1.59 -6.33
N TRP A 82 -5.58 2.18 -5.22
CA TRP A 82 -5.07 1.84 -3.89
C TRP A 82 -5.34 0.40 -3.50
N GLU A 83 -6.56 -0.10 -3.71
CA GLU A 83 -6.93 -1.51 -3.47
C GLU A 83 -5.98 -2.45 -4.24
N HIS A 84 -5.75 -2.17 -5.52
CA HIS A 84 -4.86 -2.96 -6.36
C HIS A 84 -3.40 -2.87 -5.90
N LEU A 85 -2.89 -1.69 -5.57
CA LEU A 85 -1.53 -1.49 -5.08
C LEU A 85 -1.25 -2.29 -3.81
N PHE A 86 -2.16 -2.25 -2.84
CA PHE A 86 -1.98 -3.00 -1.59
C PHE A 86 -2.07 -4.51 -1.78
N ARG A 87 -2.98 -4.97 -2.65
CA ARG A 87 -3.06 -6.39 -3.00
C ARG A 87 -1.78 -6.86 -3.68
N MET A 88 -1.25 -6.08 -4.63
CA MET A 88 0.01 -6.37 -5.32
C MET A 88 1.19 -6.46 -4.34
N VAL A 89 1.27 -5.56 -3.35
CA VAL A 89 2.30 -5.64 -2.29
C VAL A 89 2.18 -6.94 -1.50
N CYS A 90 0.96 -7.33 -1.11
CA CYS A 90 0.73 -8.60 -0.42
C CYS A 90 1.14 -9.80 -1.29
N GLU A 91 0.80 -9.77 -2.57
CA GLU A 91 1.18 -10.80 -3.54
C GLU A 91 2.71 -10.92 -3.67
N ILE A 92 3.43 -9.81 -3.85
CA ILE A 92 4.90 -9.80 -3.96
C ILE A 92 5.54 -10.41 -2.71
N VAL A 93 5.07 -10.04 -1.52
CA VAL A 93 5.60 -10.56 -0.25
C VAL A 93 5.34 -12.07 -0.10
N GLN A 94 4.20 -12.55 -0.57
CA GLN A 94 3.82 -13.97 -0.47
C GLN A 94 4.32 -14.83 -1.64
N LEU A 95 4.71 -14.22 -2.77
CA LEU A 95 5.14 -14.90 -3.99
C LEU A 95 6.24 -15.95 -3.75
N PRO A 96 7.30 -15.70 -2.96
CA PRO A 96 8.35 -16.69 -2.71
C PRO A 96 7.86 -17.95 -1.99
N ARG A 97 6.76 -17.86 -1.23
CA ARG A 97 6.15 -19.01 -0.55
C ARG A 97 5.36 -19.89 -1.52
N ARG A 98 4.80 -19.29 -2.58
CA ARG A 98 4.00 -19.97 -3.60
C ARG A 98 4.86 -20.59 -4.69
N PHE A 99 5.97 -19.95 -5.04
CA PHE A 99 6.97 -20.47 -5.97
C PHE A 99 8.12 -21.13 -5.21
N ARG A 100 7.90 -22.33 -4.67
CA ARG A 100 9.01 -23.25 -4.44
C ARG A 100 9.27 -23.97 -5.75
N LEU A 101 10.25 -23.48 -6.51
CA LEU A 101 10.86 -24.26 -7.59
C LEU A 101 11.35 -25.57 -6.96
N TYR A 102 10.68 -26.67 -7.28
CA TYR A 102 11.24 -28.01 -7.14
C TYR A 102 12.45 -28.05 -8.08
N ASN A 103 13.66 -28.03 -7.51
CA ASN A 103 14.87 -28.50 -8.19
C ASN A 103 15.01 -30.00 -7.91
#